data_AF-A0A2V6E1H4-F1
#
_entry.id   AF-A0A2V6E1H4-F1
#
_cell.length_a   1.000
_cell.length_b   1.000
_cell.length_c   1.000
_cell.angle_alpha   90.00
_cell.angle_beta   90.00
_cell.angle_gamma   90.00
#
_symmetry.space_group_name_H-M   'P 1'
#
loop_
_entity.id
_entity.type
_entity.pdbx_description
1 polymer ?
#
loop_
_entity_poly.entity_id
_entity_poly.type
_entity_poly.pdbx_seq_one_letter_code
_entity_poly.pdbx_strand_id
1 'polypeptide(L)'
;MITPILRSKDSIATWLIDVAGNVAISISDLVLLKRIQSLIVPAFVSTEEAMEWGSRLNPEQRATLLDIRQSVSNAARAEADPQRMVDLATQSQLMREAAEAAPLDGQR
;
A
#
# COMPACT_ATOMS: atom_id res chain seq x y z
N MET A 1 15.03 -33.49 -5.15
CA MET A 1 16.17 -32.58 -5.39
C MET A 1 15.66 -31.51 -6.34
N ILE A 2 15.37 -30.29 -5.85
CA ILE A 2 14.83 -29.20 -6.67
C ILE A 2 15.95 -28.19 -6.87
N THR A 3 16.30 -27.93 -8.13
CA THR A 3 17.34 -26.98 -8.53
C THR A 3 16.72 -25.59 -8.61
N PRO A 4 17.21 -24.58 -7.85
CA PRO A 4 16.68 -23.22 -7.97
C PRO A 4 17.30 -22.54 -9.19
N ILE A 5 16.45 -22.08 -10.12
CA ILE A 5 16.87 -21.15 -11.18
C ILE A 5 16.83 -19.75 -10.57
N LEU A 6 18.01 -19.25 -10.17
CA LEU A 6 18.19 -17.86 -9.81
C LEU A 6 18.17 -17.02 -11.10
N ARG A 7 17.10 -16.25 -11.32
CA ARG A 7 17.15 -15.12 -12.23
C ARG A 7 16.84 -13.85 -11.45
N SER A 8 17.92 -13.17 -11.07
CA SER A 8 17.92 -11.88 -10.40
C SER A 8 17.22 -10.83 -11.26
N LYS A 9 16.11 -10.28 -10.76
CA LYS A 9 15.86 -8.83 -10.72
C LYS A 9 14.72 -8.61 -9.70
N ASP A 10 15.11 -8.15 -8.50
CA ASP A 10 14.25 -7.77 -7.38
C ASP A 10 13.46 -8.91 -6.72
N SER A 11 14.17 -9.72 -5.94
CA SER A 11 13.73 -10.38 -4.68
C SER A 11 12.22 -10.67 -4.48
N ILE A 12 11.54 -11.37 -5.39
CA ILE A 12 10.21 -11.91 -5.10
C ILE A 12 10.41 -13.17 -4.26
N ALA A 13 10.24 -12.99 -2.95
CA ALA A 13 10.30 -14.03 -1.95
C ALA A 13 9.36 -15.21 -2.29
N THR A 14 9.97 -16.37 -2.52
CA THR A 14 9.45 -17.72 -2.26
C THR A 14 7.97 -17.93 -2.58
N TRP A 15 7.70 -18.39 -3.80
CA TRP A 15 6.39 -18.87 -4.25
C TRP A 15 6.11 -20.27 -3.65
N LEU A 16 4.97 -20.46 -2.97
CA LEU A 16 4.52 -21.77 -2.45
C LEU A 16 3.36 -22.35 -3.27
N ILE A 17 3.67 -23.01 -4.38
CA ILE A 17 2.66 -23.61 -5.27
C ILE A 17 2.23 -24.97 -4.70
N ASP A 18 0.91 -25.19 -4.55
CA ASP A 18 0.33 -26.49 -4.23
C ASP A 18 0.14 -27.35 -5.50
N VAL A 19 0.10 -28.67 -5.34
CA VAL A 19 0.03 -29.68 -6.40
C VAL A 19 -1.23 -29.53 -7.29
N ALA A 20 -2.28 -28.87 -6.80
CA ALA A 20 -3.50 -28.59 -7.55
C ALA A 20 -3.42 -27.37 -8.49
N GLY A 21 -2.29 -26.66 -8.57
CA GLY A 21 -2.10 -25.52 -9.47
C GLY A 21 -2.74 -24.21 -9.00
N ASN A 22 -3.12 -24.12 -7.72
CA ASN A 22 -3.61 -22.89 -7.12
C ASN A 22 -2.46 -21.88 -6.95
N VAL A 23 -2.67 -20.62 -7.34
CA VAL A 23 -1.63 -19.59 -7.38
C VAL A 23 -1.19 -19.21 -5.96
N ALA A 24 0.11 -19.31 -5.74
CA ALA A 24 0.76 -18.96 -4.50
C ALA A 24 1.04 -17.46 -4.43
N ILE A 25 0.36 -16.75 -3.54
CA ILE A 25 0.72 -15.38 -3.16
C ILE A 25 1.87 -15.48 -2.13
N SER A 26 2.91 -14.65 -2.25
CA SER A 26 4.03 -14.66 -1.29
C SER A 26 3.53 -14.42 0.14
N ILE A 27 4.20 -14.98 1.15
CA ILE A 27 3.84 -14.71 2.57
C ILE A 27 3.88 -13.20 2.84
N SER A 28 4.86 -12.49 2.26
CA SER A 28 4.95 -11.02 2.35
C SER A 28 3.74 -10.33 1.73
N ASP A 29 3.29 -10.82 0.56
CA ASP A 29 2.10 -10.31 -0.12
C ASP A 29 0.81 -10.66 0.65
N LEU A 30 0.77 -11.80 1.34
CA LEU A 30 -0.34 -12.23 2.21
C LEU A 30 -0.45 -11.37 3.48
N VAL A 31 0.70 -11.02 4.08
CA VAL A 31 0.78 -10.08 5.21
C VAL A 31 0.38 -8.67 4.75
N LEU A 32 0.84 -8.22 3.58
CA LEU A 32 0.43 -6.96 2.99
C LEU A 32 -1.08 -6.94 2.69
N LEU A 33 -1.63 -8.00 2.11
CA LEU A 33 -3.07 -8.13 1.85
C LEU A 33 -3.90 -8.11 3.14
N LYS A 34 -3.46 -8.80 4.20
CA LYS A 34 -4.14 -8.75 5.50
C LYS A 34 -4.10 -7.35 6.13
N ARG A 35 -2.97 -6.64 5.99
CA ARG A 35 -2.82 -5.26 6.48
C ARG A 35 -3.66 -4.27 5.66
N ILE A 36 -3.74 -4.45 4.34
CA ILE A 36 -4.64 -3.66 3.48
C ILE A 36 -6.11 -3.95 3.81
N GLN A 37 -6.48 -5.21 4.08
CA GLN A 37 -7.83 -5.57 4.51
C GLN A 37 -8.21 -4.99 5.88
N SER A 38 -7.24 -4.73 6.76
CA SER A 38 -7.49 -4.13 8.07
C SER A 38 -7.54 -2.60 8.06
N LEU A 39 -7.23 -1.94 6.93
CA LEU A 39 -7.27 -0.50 6.79
C LEU A 39 -8.13 -0.08 5.59
N ILE A 40 -9.38 0.28 5.87
CA ILE A 40 -10.28 0.87 4.87
C ILE A 40 -9.90 2.34 4.69
N VAL A 41 -9.21 2.65 3.60
CA VAL A 41 -8.85 4.03 3.23
C VAL A 41 -9.99 4.65 2.41
N PRO A 42 -10.62 5.75 2.87
CA PRO A 42 -11.67 6.40 2.10
C PRO A 42 -11.09 7.17 0.89
N ALA A 43 -11.95 7.45 -0.08
CA ALA A 43 -11.65 8.47 -1.09
C ALA A 43 -11.80 9.83 -0.40
N PHE A 44 -10.73 10.63 -0.41
CA PHE A 44 -10.74 11.90 0.32
C PHE A 44 -11.23 13.00 -0.60
N VAL A 45 -12.13 13.84 -0.11
CA VAL A 45 -12.66 14.97 -0.90
C VAL A 45 -11.87 16.25 -0.58
N SER A 46 -11.25 16.34 0.59
CA SER A 46 -10.38 17.46 0.97
C SER A 46 -9.21 17.04 1.86
N THR A 47 -8.24 17.95 2.01
CA THR A 47 -7.09 17.77 2.90
C THR A 47 -7.51 17.67 4.37
N GLU A 48 -8.48 18.48 4.79
CA GLU A 48 -8.98 18.49 6.18
C GLU A 48 -9.59 17.14 6.56
N GLU A 49 -10.39 16.55 5.67
CA GLU A 49 -10.96 15.22 5.86
C GLU A 49 -9.87 14.15 5.96
N ALA A 50 -8.86 14.24 5.08
CA ALA A 50 -7.73 13.32 5.10
C ALA A 50 -6.94 13.41 6.41
N MET A 51 -6.64 14.62 6.88
CA MET A 51 -5.94 14.86 8.14
C MET A 51 -6.76 14.41 9.35
N GLU A 52 -8.06 14.69 9.39
CA GLU A 52 -8.93 14.27 10.49
C GLU A 52 -8.97 12.74 10.60
N TRP A 53 -9.18 12.05 9.47
CA TRP A 53 -9.14 10.59 9.43
C TRP A 53 -7.76 10.05 9.83
N GLY A 54 -6.71 10.66 9.29
CA GLY A 54 -5.31 10.33 9.53
C GLY A 54 -4.87 10.44 10.99
N SER A 55 -5.39 11.44 11.71
CA SER A 55 -5.09 11.67 13.13
C SER A 55 -5.47 10.52 14.07
N ARG A 56 -6.35 9.62 13.60
CA ARG A 56 -6.86 8.48 14.36
C ARG A 56 -6.08 7.20 14.08
N LEU A 57 -5.11 7.23 13.17
CA LEU A 57 -4.34 6.06 12.79
C LEU A 57 -3.32 5.71 13.86
N ASN A 58 -3.18 4.42 14.11
CA ASN A 58 -2.06 3.89 14.86
C ASN A 58 -0.81 3.77 13.95
N PRO A 59 0.39 3.55 14.52
CA PRO A 59 1.64 3.46 13.76
C PRO A 59 1.66 2.38 12.69
N GLU A 60 1.05 1.21 12.96
CA GLU A 60 0.99 0.11 11.99
C GLU A 60 0.09 0.47 10.80
N GLN A 61 -1.06 1.08 11.07
CA GLN A 61 -2.00 1.59 10.06
C GLN A 61 -1.38 2.72 9.25
N ARG A 62 -0.64 3.63 9.89
CA ARG A 62 0.12 4.68 9.22
C ARG A 62 1.16 4.10 8.26
N ALA A 63 1.90 3.07 8.67
CA ALA A 63 2.86 2.38 7.80
C ALA A 63 2.15 1.74 6.59
N THR A 64 1.02 1.05 6.83
CA THR A 64 0.20 0.48 5.74
C THR A 64 -0.35 1.56 4.80
N LEU A 65 -0.78 2.71 5.31
CA LEU A 65 -1.23 3.83 4.49
C LEU A 65 -0.12 4.36 3.58
N LEU A 66 1.11 4.43 4.08
CA LEU A 66 2.27 4.83 3.27
C LEU A 66 2.58 3.83 2.15
N ASP A 67 2.44 2.53 2.40
CA ASP A 67 2.59 1.48 1.38
C ASP A 67 1.50 1.60 0.29
N ILE A 68 0.25 1.84 0.69
CA ILE A 68 -0.88 2.07 -0.23
C ILE A 68 -0.64 3.34 -1.04
N ARG A 69 -0.23 4.44 -0.39
CA ARG A 69 0.09 5.72 -1.03
C ARG A 69 1.14 5.54 -2.12
N GLN A 70 2.19 4.76 -1.84
CA GLN A 70 3.26 4.50 -2.79
C GLN A 70 2.73 3.75 -4.03
N SER A 71 1.85 2.78 -3.82
CA SER A 71 1.18 2.05 -4.90
C SER A 71 0.30 2.98 -5.75
N VAL A 72 -0.51 3.84 -5.12
CA VAL A 72 -1.37 4.82 -5.81
C VAL A 72 -0.54 5.83 -6.61
N SER A 73 0.58 6.31 -6.05
CA SER A 73 1.49 7.23 -6.74
C SER A 73 2.16 6.58 -7.95
N ASN A 74 2.57 5.31 -7.84
CA ASN A 74 3.12 4.56 -8.96
C ASN A 74 2.07 4.30 -10.05
N ALA A 75 0.82 4.01 -9.66
CA ALA A 75 -0.30 3.87 -10.58
C ALA A 75 -0.58 5.18 -11.33
N ALA A 76 -0.59 6.32 -10.64
CA ALA A 76 -0.73 7.64 -11.27
C ALA A 76 0.33 7.87 -12.35
N ARG A 77 1.59 7.54 -12.07
CA ARG A 77 2.70 7.69 -13.04
C ARG A 77 2.59 6.80 -14.27
N ALA A 78 1.93 5.64 -14.14
CA ALA A 78 1.76 4.66 -15.21
C ALA A 78 0.42 4.81 -15.95
N GLU A 79 -0.49 5.66 -15.47
CA GLU A 79 -1.81 5.87 -16.04
C GLU A 79 -1.72 6.65 -17.37
N ALA A 80 -2.44 6.17 -18.38
CA ALA A 80 -2.46 6.74 -19.71
C ALA A 80 -3.54 7.81 -19.88
N ASP A 81 -4.63 7.70 -19.12
CA ASP A 81 -5.70 8.71 -19.09
C ASP A 81 -5.28 9.91 -18.21
N PRO A 82 -5.14 11.12 -18.79
CA PRO A 82 -4.71 12.30 -18.05
C PRO A 82 -5.61 12.66 -16.86
N GLN A 83 -6.93 12.43 -16.97
CA GLN A 83 -7.85 12.74 -15.88
C GLN A 83 -7.64 11.78 -14.71
N ARG A 84 -7.59 10.47 -15.01
CA ARG A 84 -7.35 9.44 -13.99
C ARG A 84 -5.97 9.56 -13.35
N MET A 85 -4.96 9.95 -14.12
CA MET A 85 -3.63 10.27 -13.58
C MET A 85 -3.71 11.37 -12.52
N VAL A 86 -4.39 12.47 -12.82
CA VAL A 86 -4.55 13.61 -11.89
C VAL A 86 -5.34 13.19 -10.65
N ASP A 87 -6.41 12.42 -10.83
CA ASP A 87 -7.24 11.94 -9.72
C ASP A 87 -6.42 11.06 -8.77
N LEU A 88 -5.64 10.11 -9.32
CA LEU A 88 -4.76 9.24 -8.53
C LEU A 88 -3.62 10.00 -7.86
N ALA A 89 -3.03 10.97 -8.56
CA ALA A 89 -1.98 11.82 -7.99
C ALA A 89 -2.53 12.63 -6.81
N THR A 90 -3.71 13.23 -6.97
CA THR A 90 -4.42 13.98 -5.92
C THR A 90 -4.71 13.08 -4.72
N GLN A 91 -5.26 11.89 -4.96
CA GLN A 91 -5.54 10.92 -3.90
C GLN A 91 -4.26 10.49 -3.16
N SER A 92 -3.14 10.30 -3.87
CA SER A 92 -1.86 9.96 -3.25
C SER A 92 -1.32 11.09 -2.38
N GLN A 93 -1.57 12.35 -2.75
CA GLN A 93 -1.22 13.50 -1.93
C GLN A 93 -2.11 13.55 -0.68
N LEU A 94 -3.43 13.36 -0.79
CA LEU A 94 -4.33 13.35 0.37
C LEU A 94 -3.98 12.23 1.36
N MET A 95 -3.62 11.05 0.87
CA MET A 95 -3.11 9.95 1.70
C MET A 95 -1.80 10.32 2.43
N ARG A 96 -0.98 11.21 1.87
CA ARG A 96 0.21 11.74 2.55
C ARG A 96 -0.19 12.61 3.73
N GLU A 97 -1.09 13.56 3.52
CA GLU A 97 -1.58 14.47 4.56
C GLU A 97 -2.21 13.68 5.71
N ALA A 98 -3.00 12.64 5.39
CA ALA A 98 -3.52 11.69 6.37
C ALA A 98 -2.41 10.98 7.16
N ALA A 99 -1.36 10.49 6.49
CA ALA A 99 -0.24 9.82 7.15
C ALA A 99 0.61 10.76 8.01
N GLU A 100 0.67 12.05 7.66
CA GLU A 100 1.41 13.08 8.40
C GLU A 100 0.63 13.58 9.63
N ALA A 101 -0.70 13.53 9.60
CA ALA A 101 -1.56 13.83 10.75
C ALA A 101 -1.55 12.75 11.84
N ALA A 102 -1.13 11.52 11.50
CA ALA A 102 -1.07 10.41 12.46
C ALA A 102 -0.04 10.67 13.58
N PRO A 103 -0.36 10.36 14.84
CA PRO A 103 0.55 10.56 15.97
C PRO A 103 1.85 9.78 15.77
N LEU A 104 2.98 10.47 15.98
CA LEU A 104 4.30 9.86 16.06
C LEU A 104 4.41 9.16 17.43
N ASP A 105 4.60 7.85 17.45
CA ASP A 105 4.99 7.17 18.69
C ASP A 105 6.27 7.81 19.24
N GLY A 106 6.19 8.43 20.42
CA GLY A 106 7.37 8.97 21.11
C GLY A 106 7.28 10.39 21.70
N GLN A 107 6.11 10.91 22.07
CA GLN A 107 6.01 12.01 23.04
C GLN A 107 4.82 11.86 23.99
N ARG A 108 4.97 11.03 25.01
CA ARG A 108 4.48 11.27 26.38
C ARG A 108 5.40 10.59 27.38
#